data_AF-A0A4Z2CGS8-F1
#
_entry.id   AF-A0A4Z2CGS8-F1
#
_cell.length_a   1.000
_cell.length_b   1.000
_cell.length_c   1.000
_cell.angle_alpha   90.00
_cell.angle_beta   90.00
_cell.angle_gamma   90.00
#
_symmetry.space_group_name_H-M   'P 1'
#
loop_
_entity.id
_entity.type
_entity.pdbx_description
1 polymer ?
#
loop_
_entity_poly.entity_id
_entity_poly.type
_entity_poly.pdbx_seq_one_letter_code
_entity_poly.pdbx_strand_id
1 'polypeptide(L)'
;MWDNNAWVYFYDNTTEGEPPFLIQDFVHALQPHARFIVMLRDPVERLYSDYLYFGISNKSAEDFHEKVSESLQLFEGCLTEYTMRSCVYNTTVNNAMPVRLQVGLYIVYLMDWLSVVSREQLLVLRLEDHATNRKYTMHRVFDFLDLEPPTKEIEAEITESPASNTRRPADKNLGPMLPITKEILGDFYRPFNIKLAKVLRNDSFIWDNNSKLQKPPPPPFLSSTENH
;
A
#
# COMPACT_ATOMS: atom_id res chain seq x y z
N MET A 1 1.86 -8.26 1.27
CA MET A 1 2.17 -7.94 -0.14
C MET A 1 3.65 -7.67 -0.36
N TRP A 2 4.31 -6.84 0.45
CA TRP A 2 5.67 -6.35 0.19
C TRP A 2 6.81 -7.20 0.79
N ASP A 3 6.51 -8.09 1.74
CA ASP A 3 7.53 -8.84 2.47
C ASP A 3 7.98 -10.09 1.68
N ASN A 4 8.91 -9.88 0.74
CA ASN A 4 9.51 -10.95 -0.07
C ASN A 4 11.04 -10.88 -0.08
N ASN A 5 11.69 -10.10 0.80
CA ASN A 5 13.14 -9.84 0.75
C ASN A 5 14.02 -11.09 0.96
N ALA A 6 13.43 -12.21 1.38
CA ALA A 6 14.13 -13.47 1.58
C ALA A 6 14.33 -14.29 0.30
N TRP A 7 13.75 -13.88 -0.85
CA TRP A 7 13.80 -14.64 -2.10
C TRP A 7 15.23 -14.96 -2.56
N VAL A 8 16.18 -14.05 -2.30
CA VAL A 8 17.62 -14.21 -2.63
C VAL A 8 18.28 -15.37 -1.89
N TYR A 9 17.70 -15.88 -0.81
CA TYR A 9 18.21 -17.06 -0.09
C TYR A 9 17.72 -18.38 -0.71
N PHE A 10 16.69 -18.33 -1.55
CA PHE A 10 16.05 -19.51 -2.12
C PHE A 10 16.35 -19.71 -3.60
N TYR A 11 16.74 -18.65 -4.30
CA TYR A 11 16.98 -18.66 -5.74
C TYR A 11 18.38 -18.15 -6.07
N ASP A 12 19.08 -18.89 -6.94
CA ASP A 12 20.39 -18.49 -7.44
C ASP A 12 20.31 -17.24 -8.31
N ASN A 13 21.47 -16.62 -8.57
CA ASN A 13 21.64 -15.35 -9.28
C ASN A 13 21.22 -15.37 -10.78
N THR A 14 20.54 -16.42 -11.24
CA THR A 14 20.14 -16.64 -12.64
C THR A 14 18.87 -15.91 -13.05
N THR A 15 18.24 -15.15 -12.15
CA THR A 15 16.91 -14.57 -12.33
C THR A 15 16.92 -13.11 -12.79
N GLU A 16 18.04 -12.64 -13.35
CA GLU A 16 18.24 -11.26 -13.79
C GLU A 16 17.93 -10.21 -12.70
N GLY A 17 18.11 -10.59 -11.43
CA GLY A 17 17.87 -9.72 -10.29
C GLY A 17 16.39 -9.55 -9.90
N GLU A 18 15.50 -10.40 -10.41
CA GLU A 18 14.08 -10.43 -10.03
C GLU A 18 13.69 -11.75 -9.34
N PRO A 19 12.74 -11.73 -8.40
CA PRO A 19 12.22 -12.94 -7.78
C PRO A 19 11.39 -13.76 -8.80
N PRO A 20 11.74 -15.03 -9.07
CA PRO A 20 11.00 -15.87 -10.03
C PRO A 20 9.66 -16.34 -9.46
N PHE A 21 9.59 -16.47 -8.13
CA PHE A 21 8.37 -16.76 -7.39
C PHE A 21 8.33 -15.89 -6.13
N LEU A 22 7.12 -15.55 -5.73
CA LEU A 22 6.79 -14.66 -4.62
C LEU A 22 5.68 -15.30 -3.79
N ILE A 23 5.38 -14.70 -2.63
CA ILE A 23 4.38 -15.25 -1.70
C ILE A 23 3.01 -15.51 -2.36
N GLN A 24 2.58 -14.67 -3.30
CA GLN A 24 1.29 -14.86 -3.97
C GLN A 24 1.23 -16.13 -4.81
N ASP A 25 2.36 -16.59 -5.38
CA ASP A 25 2.42 -17.82 -6.18
C ASP A 25 2.15 -19.03 -5.30
N PHE A 26 2.79 -19.06 -4.12
CA PHE A 26 2.59 -20.13 -3.14
C PHE A 26 1.18 -20.13 -2.57
N VAL A 27 0.65 -18.95 -2.23
CA VAL A 27 -0.72 -18.84 -1.71
C VAL A 27 -1.72 -19.28 -2.77
N HIS A 28 -1.57 -18.85 -4.01
CA HIS A 28 -2.47 -19.25 -5.10
C HIS A 28 -2.40 -20.76 -5.37
N ALA A 29 -1.22 -21.37 -5.34
CA ALA A 29 -1.06 -22.81 -5.50
C ALA A 29 -1.78 -23.63 -4.39
N LEU A 30 -1.78 -23.12 -3.15
CA LEU A 30 -2.39 -23.82 -2.01
C LEU A 30 -3.88 -23.50 -1.82
N GLN A 31 -4.28 -22.26 -2.09
CA GLN A 31 -5.62 -21.73 -1.86
C GLN A 31 -6.04 -20.85 -3.06
N PRO A 32 -6.33 -21.45 -4.23
CA PRO A 32 -6.56 -20.71 -5.46
C PRO A 32 -7.78 -19.78 -5.41
N HIS A 33 -8.73 -20.06 -4.52
CA HIS A 33 -9.95 -19.28 -4.32
C HIS A 33 -9.90 -18.32 -3.12
N ALA A 34 -8.73 -18.15 -2.49
CA ALA A 34 -8.58 -17.19 -1.40
C ALA A 34 -8.99 -15.78 -1.83
N ARG A 35 -9.60 -15.02 -0.91
CA ARG A 35 -9.93 -13.61 -1.08
C ARG A 35 -8.94 -12.76 -0.27
N PHE A 36 -8.48 -11.67 -0.87
CA PHE A 36 -7.43 -10.82 -0.32
C PHE A 36 -7.97 -9.42 -0.08
N ILE A 37 -7.75 -8.90 1.12
CA ILE A 37 -8.08 -7.52 1.47
C ILE A 37 -6.77 -6.78 1.71
N VAL A 38 -6.59 -5.67 1.01
CA VAL A 38 -5.41 -4.82 1.09
C VAL A 38 -5.87 -3.41 1.44
N MET A 39 -5.29 -2.83 2.49
CA MET A 39 -5.52 -1.43 2.84
C MET A 39 -4.27 -0.62 2.53
N LEU A 40 -4.38 0.31 1.59
CA LEU A 40 -3.32 1.24 1.19
C LEU A 40 -3.54 2.59 1.86
N ARG A 41 -2.46 3.36 1.99
CA ARG A 41 -2.45 4.73 2.52
C ARG A 41 -1.68 5.58 1.52
N ASP A 42 -1.83 6.90 1.56
CA ASP A 42 -0.89 7.81 0.90
C ASP A 42 0.56 7.36 1.17
N PRO A 43 1.34 6.99 0.13
CA PRO A 43 2.68 6.44 0.30
C PRO A 43 3.66 7.43 0.94
N VAL A 44 3.44 8.74 0.79
CA VAL A 44 4.23 9.80 1.44
C VAL A 44 4.01 9.76 2.96
N GLU A 45 2.75 9.81 3.37
CA GLU A 45 2.37 9.75 4.78
C GLU A 45 2.66 8.38 5.41
N ARG A 46 2.59 7.30 4.62
CA ARG A 46 3.01 5.95 5.03
C ARG A 46 4.50 5.93 5.36
N LEU A 47 5.36 6.45 4.46
CA LEU A 47 6.81 6.47 4.67
C LEU A 47 7.20 7.29 5.90
N TYR A 48 6.56 8.44 6.12
CA TYR A 48 6.84 9.24 7.31
C TYR A 48 6.34 8.55 8.58
N SER A 49 5.16 7.93 8.55
CA SER A 49 4.66 7.13 9.67
C SER A 49 5.55 5.93 9.98
N ASP A 50 6.15 5.35 8.96
CA ASP A 50 7.10 4.25 9.04
C ASP A 50 8.41 4.69 9.71
N TYR A 51 9.00 5.80 9.25
CA TYR A 51 10.14 6.45 9.91
C TYR A 51 9.86 6.76 11.39
N LEU A 52 8.68 7.31 11.69
CA LEU A 52 8.28 7.59 13.07
C LEU A 52 8.06 6.32 13.90
N TYR A 53 7.74 5.18 13.30
CA TYR A 53 7.56 3.94 14.05
C TYR A 53 8.88 3.20 14.30
N PHE A 54 9.71 3.06 13.27
CA PHE A 54 10.94 2.25 13.30
C PHE A 54 12.21 3.07 13.55
N GLY A 55 12.17 4.40 13.40
CA GLY A 55 13.31 5.26 13.65
C GLY A 55 13.84 5.10 15.06
N ILE A 56 15.16 4.93 15.17
CA ILE A 56 15.89 4.93 16.43
C ILE A 56 16.00 6.41 16.91
N SER A 57 16.28 6.61 18.21
CA SER A 57 16.36 7.90 18.93
C SER A 57 16.82 9.12 18.12
N ASN A 58 16.35 10.32 18.50
CA ASN A 58 16.65 11.63 17.88
C ASN A 58 15.99 11.85 16.51
N LYS A 59 14.72 11.47 16.38
CA LYS A 59 13.93 11.75 15.17
C LYS A 59 13.70 13.25 15.01
N SER A 60 13.75 13.74 13.78
CA SER A 60 13.32 15.10 13.43
C SER A 60 12.82 15.15 11.99
N ALA A 61 12.16 16.24 11.62
CA ALA A 61 11.72 16.46 10.24
C ALA A 61 12.92 16.62 9.27
N GLU A 62 14.01 17.19 9.76
CA GLU A 62 15.29 17.35 9.07
C GLU A 62 16.01 16.00 8.90
N ASP A 63 16.12 15.18 9.95
CA ASP A 63 16.70 13.84 9.83
C ASP A 63 15.90 12.97 8.84
N PHE A 64 14.56 13.08 8.85
CA PHE A 64 13.74 12.41 7.84
C PHE A 64 14.03 12.90 6.41
N HIS A 65 14.23 14.21 6.22
CA HIS A 65 14.55 14.79 4.91
C HIS A 65 15.88 14.26 4.35
N GLU A 66 16.93 14.22 5.17
CA GLU A 66 18.24 13.71 4.76
C GLU A 66 18.14 12.24 4.35
N LYS A 67 17.47 11.42 5.16
CA LYS A 67 17.28 9.98 4.88
C LYS A 67 16.45 9.73 3.63
N VAL A 68 15.44 10.56 3.37
CA VAL A 68 14.66 10.49 2.12
C VAL A 68 15.56 10.79 0.93
N SER A 69 16.37 11.84 1.01
CA SER A 69 17.29 12.23 -0.07
C SER A 69 18.32 11.15 -0.38
N GLU A 70 18.93 10.56 0.65
CA GLU A 70 19.85 9.42 0.51
C GLU A 70 19.17 8.20 -0.11
N SER A 71 17.96 7.84 0.36
CA SER A 71 17.22 6.69 -0.16
C SER A 71 16.83 6.87 -1.63
N LEU A 72 16.44 8.08 -2.03
CA LEU A 72 16.14 8.39 -3.42
C LEU A 72 17.37 8.23 -4.31
N GLN A 73 18.53 8.75 -3.91
CA GLN A 73 19.78 8.59 -4.66
C GLN A 73 20.17 7.12 -4.82
N LEU A 74 20.07 6.31 -3.75
CA LEU A 74 20.34 4.88 -3.82
C LEU A 74 19.37 4.15 -4.76
N PHE A 75 18.09 4.49 -4.70
CA PHE A 75 17.07 3.87 -5.55
C PHE A 75 17.23 4.29 -7.02
N GLU A 76 17.50 5.56 -7.30
CA GLU A 76 17.78 6.07 -8.65
C GLU A 76 19.04 5.42 -9.24
N GLY A 77 20.11 5.26 -8.45
CA GLY A 77 21.31 4.56 -8.87
C GLY A 77 21.06 3.08 -9.21
N CYS A 78 20.09 2.43 -8.57
CA CYS A 78 19.67 1.08 -9.00
C CYS A 78 18.98 1.11 -10.36
N LEU A 79 18.10 2.10 -10.59
CA LEU A 79 17.30 2.23 -11.81
C LEU A 79 18.13 2.57 -13.06
N THR A 80 19.40 2.96 -12.93
CA THR A 80 20.28 3.16 -14.10
C THR A 80 20.70 1.84 -14.75
N GLU A 81 20.77 0.77 -13.95
CA GLU A 81 21.28 -0.54 -14.40
C GLU A 81 20.19 -1.62 -14.45
N TYR A 82 19.13 -1.47 -13.65
CA TYR A 82 18.12 -2.52 -13.44
C TYR A 82 16.70 -2.02 -13.65
N THR A 83 15.76 -2.96 -13.80
CA THR A 83 14.34 -2.63 -13.93
C THR A 83 13.77 -2.09 -12.62
N MET A 84 12.62 -1.43 -12.72
CA MET A 84 11.84 -1.01 -11.53
C MET A 84 11.56 -2.19 -10.59
N ARG A 85 11.18 -3.35 -11.13
CA ARG A 85 10.83 -4.52 -10.33
C ARG A 85 12.07 -5.11 -9.66
N SER A 86 13.19 -5.24 -10.38
CA SER A 86 14.48 -5.64 -9.80
C SER A 86 14.86 -4.75 -8.62
N CYS A 87 14.79 -3.42 -8.78
CA CYS A 87 15.15 -2.48 -7.72
C CYS A 87 14.22 -2.54 -6.51
N VAL A 88 12.90 -2.71 -6.71
CA VAL A 88 11.95 -2.88 -5.60
C VAL A 88 12.24 -4.13 -4.77
N TYR A 89 12.68 -5.21 -5.40
CA TYR A 89 12.99 -6.49 -4.74
C TYR A 89 14.47 -6.67 -4.40
N ASN A 90 15.32 -5.66 -4.65
CA ASN A 90 16.75 -5.74 -4.39
C ASN A 90 17.03 -5.55 -2.89
N THR A 91 17.30 -6.65 -2.19
CA THR A 91 17.56 -6.66 -0.74
C THR A 91 18.79 -5.83 -0.37
N THR A 92 19.80 -5.76 -1.22
CA THR A 92 21.01 -4.94 -0.97
C THR A 92 20.67 -3.45 -0.96
N VAL A 93 19.96 -2.97 -1.99
CA VAL A 93 19.50 -1.57 -2.06
C VAL A 93 18.53 -1.27 -0.92
N ASN A 94 17.57 -2.15 -0.68
CA ASN A 94 16.58 -2.01 0.38
C ASN A 94 17.19 -1.92 1.79
N ASN A 95 18.27 -2.66 2.07
CA ASN A 95 18.96 -2.61 3.35
C ASN A 95 19.89 -1.40 3.49
N ALA A 96 20.38 -0.85 2.36
CA ALA A 96 21.20 0.35 2.35
C ALA A 96 20.36 1.63 2.54
N MET A 97 19.12 1.64 2.04
CA MET A 97 18.24 2.80 2.19
C MET A 97 17.84 3.04 3.67
N PRO A 98 18.08 4.24 4.22
CA PRO A 98 17.73 4.55 5.61
C PRO A 98 16.22 4.72 5.86
N VAL A 99 15.39 4.80 4.81
CA VAL A 99 13.94 4.69 4.89
C VAL A 99 13.40 3.70 3.85
N ARG A 100 12.29 3.03 4.17
CA ARG A 100 11.70 1.97 3.33
C ARG A 100 10.86 2.53 2.19
N LEU A 101 11.49 3.29 1.29
CA LEU A 101 10.89 3.97 0.15
C LEU A 101 10.11 3.01 -0.76
N GLN A 102 10.72 1.88 -1.11
CA GLN A 102 10.18 0.86 -2.01
C GLN A 102 8.81 0.32 -1.61
N VAL A 103 8.50 0.27 -0.31
CA VAL A 103 7.22 -0.27 0.21
C VAL A 103 6.02 0.58 -0.26
N GLY A 104 6.24 1.86 -0.57
CA GLY A 104 5.21 2.76 -1.13
C GLY A 104 4.93 2.53 -2.61
N LEU A 105 5.71 1.72 -3.32
CA LEU A 105 5.55 1.45 -4.76
C LEU A 105 4.49 0.36 -5.00
N TYR A 106 3.27 0.61 -4.51
CA TYR A 106 2.17 -0.37 -4.46
C TYR A 106 1.86 -1.02 -5.79
N ILE A 107 1.99 -0.28 -6.89
CA ILE A 107 1.70 -0.80 -8.24
C ILE A 107 2.58 -2.00 -8.59
N VAL A 108 3.84 -2.04 -8.15
CA VAL A 108 4.75 -3.16 -8.44
C VAL A 108 4.20 -4.43 -7.79
N TYR A 109 3.93 -4.37 -6.49
CA TYR A 109 3.34 -5.47 -5.74
C TYR A 109 1.93 -5.84 -6.25
N LEU A 110 1.10 -4.86 -6.59
CA LEU A 110 -0.26 -5.12 -7.05
C LEU A 110 -0.28 -5.88 -8.38
N MET A 111 0.59 -5.50 -9.33
CA MET A 111 0.70 -6.20 -10.61
C MET A 111 1.16 -7.64 -10.42
N ASP A 112 2.03 -7.88 -9.45
CA ASP A 112 2.46 -9.21 -9.04
C ASP A 112 1.30 -10.07 -8.54
N TRP A 113 0.50 -9.53 -7.63
CA TRP A 113 -0.69 -10.22 -7.14
C TRP A 113 -1.68 -10.50 -8.27
N LEU A 114 -1.99 -9.51 -9.11
CA LEU A 114 -2.92 -9.65 -10.22
C LEU A 114 -2.44 -10.57 -11.35
N SER A 115 -1.17 -11.01 -11.34
CA SER A 115 -0.66 -12.00 -12.29
C SER A 115 -1.16 -13.42 -11.99
N VAL A 116 -1.55 -13.70 -10.74
CA VAL A 116 -1.98 -15.03 -10.29
C VAL A 116 -3.37 -15.04 -9.65
N VAL A 117 -3.85 -13.92 -9.08
CA VAL A 117 -5.21 -13.82 -8.53
C VAL A 117 -6.10 -12.96 -9.41
N SER A 118 -7.38 -13.33 -9.51
CA SER A 118 -8.34 -12.52 -10.26
C SER A 118 -8.64 -11.20 -9.52
N ARG A 119 -9.12 -10.18 -10.26
CA ARG A 119 -9.47 -8.88 -9.69
C ARG A 119 -10.58 -8.98 -8.65
N GLU A 120 -11.50 -9.91 -8.85
CA GLU A 120 -12.65 -10.18 -7.97
C GLU A 120 -12.22 -10.83 -6.66
N GLN A 121 -11.02 -11.43 -6.60
CA GLN A 121 -10.42 -11.96 -5.38
C GLN A 121 -9.64 -10.91 -4.59
N LEU A 122 -9.59 -9.65 -5.04
CA LEU A 122 -8.79 -8.62 -4.39
C LEU A 122 -9.62 -7.35 -4.10
N LEU A 123 -9.85 -7.10 -2.82
CA LEU A 123 -10.41 -5.84 -2.34
C LEU A 123 -9.28 -4.88 -1.93
N VAL A 124 -9.18 -3.75 -2.62
CA VAL A 124 -8.25 -2.67 -2.25
C VAL A 124 -9.02 -1.52 -1.62
N LEU A 125 -8.67 -1.20 -0.38
CA LEU A 125 -9.23 -0.13 0.44
C LEU A 125 -8.21 0.98 0.65
N ARG A 126 -8.70 2.20 0.91
CA ARG A 126 -7.88 3.32 1.38
C ARG A 126 -8.04 3.51 2.88
N LEU A 127 -6.93 3.70 3.57
CA LEU A 127 -6.90 3.98 4.99
C LEU A 127 -7.60 5.30 5.30
N GLU A 128 -7.48 6.31 4.43
CA GLU A 128 -8.12 7.62 4.63
C GLU A 128 -9.65 7.49 4.61
N ASP A 129 -10.18 6.68 3.69
CA ASP A 129 -11.62 6.41 3.58
C ASP A 129 -12.11 5.60 4.79
N HIS A 130 -11.33 4.62 5.26
CA HIS A 130 -11.64 3.84 6.46
C HIS A 130 -11.64 4.69 7.73
N ALA A 131 -10.69 5.61 7.85
CA ALA A 131 -10.61 6.55 8.98
C ALA A 131 -11.77 7.55 8.98
N THR A 132 -12.22 8.00 7.80
CA THR A 132 -13.31 8.96 7.65
C THR A 132 -14.69 8.31 7.78
N ASN A 133 -14.86 7.10 7.25
CA ASN A 133 -16.12 6.38 7.25
C ASN A 133 -15.90 4.86 7.41
N ARG A 134 -15.65 4.46 8.66
CA ARG A 134 -15.40 3.06 9.02
C ARG A 134 -16.57 2.16 8.65
N LYS A 135 -17.80 2.60 8.93
CA LYS A 135 -19.03 1.91 8.55
C LYS A 135 -19.02 1.55 7.07
N TYR A 136 -18.87 2.54 6.19
CA TYR A 136 -18.85 2.33 4.75
C TYR A 136 -17.79 1.30 4.31
N THR A 137 -16.56 1.45 4.77
CA THR A 137 -15.49 0.53 4.37
C THR A 137 -15.68 -0.89 4.92
N MET A 138 -16.27 -1.05 6.11
CA MET A 138 -16.54 -2.38 6.67
C MET A 138 -17.72 -3.07 6.00
N HIS A 139 -18.75 -2.34 5.58
CA HIS A 139 -19.80 -2.90 4.70
C HIS A 139 -19.20 -3.48 3.42
N ARG A 140 -18.26 -2.77 2.77
CA ARG A 140 -17.55 -3.32 1.60
C ARG A 140 -16.75 -4.59 1.91
N VAL A 141 -16.17 -4.70 3.11
CA VAL A 141 -15.44 -5.90 3.53
C VAL A 141 -16.41 -7.08 3.67
N PHE A 142 -17.57 -6.87 4.29
CA PHE A 142 -18.60 -7.90 4.44
C PHE A 142 -19.13 -8.35 3.08
N ASP A 143 -19.50 -7.41 2.20
CA ASP A 143 -19.95 -7.71 0.83
C ASP A 143 -18.88 -8.49 0.06
N PHE A 144 -17.62 -8.06 0.14
CA PHE A 144 -16.50 -8.73 -0.54
C PHE A 144 -16.21 -10.13 0.02
N LEU A 145 -16.48 -10.37 1.30
CA LEU A 145 -16.34 -11.69 1.93
C LEU A 145 -17.61 -12.54 1.77
N ASP A 146 -18.65 -12.03 1.09
CA ASP A 146 -19.96 -12.70 0.94
C ASP A 146 -20.56 -13.07 2.30
N LEU A 147 -20.48 -12.12 3.24
CA LEU A 147 -21.06 -12.22 4.57
C LEU A 147 -22.36 -11.42 4.64
N GLU A 148 -23.29 -11.86 5.49
CA GLU A 148 -24.48 -11.06 5.80
C GLU A 148 -24.09 -9.69 6.39
N PRO A 149 -24.79 -8.59 6.06
CA PRO A 149 -24.47 -7.27 6.60
C PRO A 149 -24.37 -7.26 8.12
N PRO A 150 -23.43 -6.49 8.71
CA PRO A 150 -23.26 -6.46 10.16
C PRO A 150 -24.54 -6.00 10.85
N THR A 151 -24.88 -6.63 11.97
CA THR A 151 -25.98 -6.14 12.82
C THR A 151 -25.65 -4.75 13.37
N LYS A 152 -26.66 -4.04 13.89
CA LYS A 152 -26.45 -2.71 14.47
C LYS A 152 -25.44 -2.74 15.61
N GLU A 153 -25.43 -3.81 16.39
CA GLU A 153 -24.54 -4.00 17.53
C GLU A 153 -23.09 -4.20 17.06
N ILE A 154 -22.85 -5.07 16.08
CA ILE A 154 -21.53 -5.28 15.48
C ILE A 154 -21.03 -4.00 14.81
N GLU A 155 -21.91 -3.29 14.10
CA GLU A 155 -21.57 -2.02 13.45
C GLU A 155 -21.17 -0.95 14.47
N ALA A 156 -21.88 -0.84 15.60
CA ALA A 156 -21.54 0.07 16.69
C ALA A 156 -20.17 -0.30 17.29
N GLU A 157 -19.92 -1.58 17.59
CA GLU A 157 -18.63 -2.04 18.12
C GLU A 157 -17.47 -1.70 17.18
N ILE A 158 -17.64 -1.97 15.88
CA ILE A 158 -16.66 -1.64 14.84
C ILE A 158 -16.38 -0.14 14.82
N THR A 159 -17.43 0.69 14.82
CA THR A 159 -17.31 2.15 14.63
C THR A 159 -16.81 2.89 15.85
N GLU A 160 -17.13 2.42 17.05
CA GLU A 160 -16.73 3.02 18.33
C GLU A 160 -15.36 2.55 18.82
N SER A 161 -14.85 1.43 18.28
CA SER A 161 -13.53 0.91 18.63
C SER A 161 -12.43 1.97 18.45
N PRO A 162 -11.56 2.19 19.46
CA PRO A 162 -10.48 3.15 19.35
C PRO A 162 -9.47 2.71 18.28
N ALA A 163 -8.80 3.68 17.66
CA ALA A 163 -7.71 3.38 16.74
C ALA A 163 -6.57 2.68 17.49
N SER A 164 -6.17 1.51 17.00
CA SER A 164 -4.99 0.78 17.48
C SER A 164 -3.73 1.24 16.76
N ASN A 165 -2.55 0.97 17.33
CA ASN A 165 -1.24 1.33 16.75
C ASN A 165 -1.09 2.82 16.42
N THR A 166 -1.67 3.69 17.25
CA THR A 166 -1.49 5.14 17.10
C THR A 166 -0.06 5.56 17.42
N ARG A 167 0.40 6.66 16.81
CA ARG A 167 1.73 7.24 17.08
C ARG A 167 1.94 7.43 18.57
N ARG A 168 3.16 7.15 19.05
CA ARG A 168 3.54 7.43 20.45
C ARG A 168 3.45 8.94 20.69
N PRO A 169 3.15 9.40 21.92
CA PRO A 169 3.03 10.84 22.20
C PRO A 169 4.26 11.67 21.77
N ALA A 170 5.47 11.16 21.99
CA ALA A 170 6.71 11.81 21.55
C ALA A 170 6.76 12.00 20.02
N ASP A 171 6.30 11.02 19.24
CA ASP A 171 6.27 11.10 17.78
C ASP A 171 5.16 12.03 17.27
N LYS A 172 4.09 12.27 18.07
CA LYS A 172 3.06 13.27 17.73
C LYS A 172 3.60 14.69 17.86
N ASN A 173 4.46 14.93 18.86
CA ASN A 173 5.03 16.25 19.12
C ASN A 173 6.04 16.69 18.05
N LEU A 174 6.62 15.76 17.28
CA LEU A 174 7.49 16.07 16.14
C LEU A 174 6.77 16.81 15.01
N GLY A 175 5.45 16.68 14.92
CA GLY A 175 4.67 17.35 13.91
C GLY A 175 4.82 16.75 12.49
N PRO A 176 4.42 17.50 11.46
CA PRO A 176 4.52 17.06 10.07
C PRO A 176 5.97 17.05 9.57
N MET A 177 6.23 16.29 8.50
CA MET A 177 7.51 16.37 7.77
C MET A 177 7.68 17.76 7.13
N LEU A 178 8.90 18.10 6.72
CA LEU A 178 9.15 19.35 6.01
C LEU A 178 8.32 19.41 4.70
N PRO A 179 7.78 20.59 4.34
CA PRO A 179 7.02 20.75 3.09
C PRO A 179 7.78 20.30 1.84
N ILE A 180 9.07 20.61 1.78
CA ILE A 180 9.95 20.20 0.66
C ILE A 180 10.08 18.67 0.58
N THR A 181 10.19 17.98 1.72
CA THR A 181 10.22 16.51 1.75
C THR A 181 8.92 15.92 1.22
N LYS A 182 7.78 16.54 1.59
CA LYS A 182 6.46 16.12 1.10
C LYS A 182 6.33 16.30 -0.41
N GLU A 183 6.83 17.40 -0.96
CA GLU A 183 6.84 17.68 -2.40
C GLU A 183 7.70 16.66 -3.17
N ILE A 184 8.95 16.47 -2.76
CA ILE A 184 9.89 15.51 -3.37
C ILE A 184 9.30 14.10 -3.39
N LEU A 185 8.78 13.62 -2.25
CA LEU A 185 8.16 12.30 -2.18
C LEU A 185 6.87 12.23 -3.02
N GLY A 186 6.09 13.31 -3.04
CA GLY A 186 4.90 13.42 -3.87
C GLY A 186 5.23 13.23 -5.34
N ASP A 187 6.25 13.93 -5.84
CA ASP A 187 6.70 13.83 -7.23
C ASP A 187 7.29 12.45 -7.55
N PHE A 188 8.06 11.88 -6.63
CA PHE A 188 8.57 10.51 -6.76
C PHE A 188 7.43 9.48 -6.89
N TYR A 189 6.42 9.51 -6.00
CA TYR A 189 5.34 8.52 -6.01
C TYR A 189 4.28 8.76 -7.08
N ARG A 190 4.08 10.01 -7.53
CA ARG A 190 3.04 10.42 -8.50
C ARG A 190 2.92 9.52 -9.74
N PRO A 191 3.99 9.22 -10.51
CA PRO A 191 3.86 8.35 -11.69
C PRO A 191 3.39 6.93 -11.35
N PHE A 192 3.74 6.42 -10.17
CA PHE A 192 3.31 5.10 -9.70
C PHE A 192 1.86 5.12 -9.22
N ASN A 193 1.46 6.18 -8.53
CA ASN A 193 0.09 6.39 -8.06
C ASN A 193 -0.89 6.55 -9.24
N ILE A 194 -0.49 7.24 -10.31
CA ILE A 194 -1.28 7.33 -11.55
C ILE A 194 -1.49 5.94 -12.18
N LYS A 195 -0.44 5.12 -12.25
CA LYS A 195 -0.55 3.74 -12.75
C LYS A 195 -1.45 2.89 -11.85
N LEU A 196 -1.30 3.02 -10.53
CA LEU A 196 -2.13 2.36 -9.53
C LEU A 196 -3.61 2.72 -9.69
N ALA A 197 -3.93 4.01 -9.75
CA ALA A 197 -5.28 4.52 -9.94
C ALA A 197 -5.91 3.99 -11.23
N LYS A 198 -5.14 3.95 -12.33
CA LYS A 198 -5.59 3.37 -13.60
C LYS A 198 -5.90 1.87 -13.47
N VAL A 199 -5.01 1.10 -12.83
CA VAL A 199 -5.22 -0.34 -12.61
C VAL A 199 -6.41 -0.59 -11.70
N LEU A 200 -6.61 0.22 -10.66
CA LEU A 200 -7.73 0.12 -9.72
C LEU A 200 -9.03 0.77 -10.22
N ARG A 201 -8.97 1.50 -11.34
CA ARG A 201 -10.07 2.31 -11.89
C ARG A 201 -10.65 3.28 -10.84
N ASN A 202 -9.76 3.93 -10.09
CA ASN A 202 -10.13 4.83 -9.01
C ASN A 202 -9.05 5.91 -8.79
N ASP A 203 -9.36 7.15 -9.19
CA ASP A 203 -8.44 8.29 -9.12
C ASP A 203 -8.10 8.73 -7.69
N SER A 204 -8.86 8.28 -6.69
CA SER A 204 -8.54 8.58 -5.29
C SER A 204 -7.21 7.97 -4.82
N PHE A 205 -6.69 6.98 -5.55
CA PHE A 205 -5.34 6.41 -5.35
C PHE A 205 -4.23 7.22 -6.04
N ILE A 206 -4.52 8.38 -6.63
CA ILE A 206 -3.47 9.32 -7.05
C ILE A 206 -2.88 10.04 -5.82
N TRP A 207 -3.69 10.23 -4.78
CA TRP A 207 -3.39 11.01 -3.57
C TRP A 207 -2.98 12.46 -3.84
N ASP A 208 -3.57 13.09 -4.87
CA ASP A 208 -3.43 14.53 -5.04
C ASP A 208 -4.23 15.28 -3.97
N ASN A 209 -3.66 16.38 -3.45
CA ASN A 209 -4.27 17.25 -2.42
C ASN A 209 -5.69 17.76 -2.78
N ASN A 210 -6.15 17.57 -4.01
CA ASN A 210 -7.48 17.93 -4.52
C ASN A 210 -8.48 16.76 -4.59
N SER A 211 -8.09 15.53 -4.22
CA SER A 211 -8.99 14.37 -4.22
C SER A 211 -9.95 14.40 -3.02
N LYS A 212 -10.84 15.40 -3.02
CA LYS A 212 -12.09 15.33 -2.25
C LYS A 212 -12.81 14.06 -2.68
N LEU A 213 -13.06 13.18 -1.71
CA LEU A 213 -13.94 12.00 -1.75
C LEU A 213 -14.73 11.88 -3.07
N GLN A 214 -14.17 11.17 -4.05
CA GLN A 214 -15.00 10.70 -5.14
C GLN A 214 -16.00 9.73 -4.52
N LYS A 215 -17.30 10.00 -4.71
CA LYS A 215 -18.35 9.06 -4.33
C LYS A 215 -17.99 7.71 -4.94
N PRO A 216 -18.13 6.61 -4.18
CA PRO A 216 -17.79 5.31 -4.71
C PRO A 216 -18.62 5.00 -5.96
N PRO A 217 -18.05 4.27 -6.93
CA PRO A 217 -18.82 3.81 -8.08
C PRO A 217 -20.01 2.98 -7.57
N PRO A 218 -21.18 3.10 -8.21
CA PRO A 218 -22.33 2.27 -7.86
C PRO A 218 -21.94 0.79 -7.97
N PRO A 219 -22.51 -0.08 -7.12
CA PRO A 219 -22.27 -1.52 -7.24
C PRO A 219 -22.63 -1.98 -8.65
N PRO A 220 -21.90 -2.96 -9.23
CA PRO A 220 -22.29 -3.56 -10.49
C PRO A 220 -23.72 -4.09 -10.31
N PHE A 221 -24.66 -3.57 -11.10
CA PHE A 221 -26.03 -4.04 -11.11
C PHE A 221 -26.01 -5.56 -11.31
N LEU A 222 -26.47 -6.29 -10.29
CA LEU A 222 -26.99 -7.63 -10.49
C LEU A 222 -28.13 -7.47 -11.49
N SER A 223 -27.95 -7.99 -12.70
CA SER A 223 -29.03 -8.16 -13.65
C SER A 223 -30.02 -9.15 -13.02
N SER A 224 -31.03 -8.62 -12.34
CA SER A 224 -32.26 -9.34 -12.09
C SER A 224 -32.94 -9.54 -13.43
N THR A 225 -32.62 -10.65 -14.12
CA THR A 225 -33.56 -11.21 -15.09
C THR A 225 -34.73 -11.75 -14.28
N GLU A 226 -35.77 -10.94 -14.19
CA GLU A 226 -37.11 -11.36 -13.79
C GLU A 226 -37.65 -12.40 -14.77
N ASN A 227 -38.35 -13.36 -14.20
CA ASN A 227 -39.16 -14.36 -14.88
C ASN A 227 -40.19 -13.70 -15.81
N HIS A 228 -40.26 -14.21 -17.04
CA HIS A 228 -41.52 -14.59 -17.68
C HIS A 228 -41.31 -15.80 -18.58
#